data_AF-A0A349VUF2-F1
#
_entry.id   AF-A0A349VUF2-F1
#
_cell.length_a   1.000
_cell.length_b   1.000
_cell.length_c   1.000
_cell.angle_alpha   90.00
_cell.angle_beta   90.00
_cell.angle_gamma   90.00
#
_symmetry.space_group_name_H-M   'P 1'
#
loop_
_entity.id
_entity.type
_entity.pdbx_description
1 polymer ?
#
loop_
_entity_poly.entity_id
_entity_poly.type
_entity_poly.pdbx_seq_one_letter_code
_entity_poly.pdbx_strand_id
1 'polypeptide(L)'
;MKLFNLLLFMLLTTCVSAQTASTTWHKFLSDFKKLEQEYNNYYPAKDYQKAATVLNAISAKMDRLQLSEKEKQEYRTTISEINANINYNLACLQSLLNQKKQAVSSFEKAILWGYTDYRNALNDHDLDNIRKESKFVKALVQLKQYDKLTLLQQSEGYVSANSDSLPIFTYEVASDSNLLAVKNFFNLDSIAGNGDEISKIRNIMFFVANSIKYDGSNWALCEFDAIDFYNYHKATGKGINCRHKAMTLNE
;
A
#
# COMPACT_ATOMS: atom_id res chain seq x y z
N MET A 1 7.83 18.91 7.58
CA MET A 1 7.48 19.18 6.17
C MET A 1 7.88 17.97 5.35
N LYS A 2 7.00 16.96 5.24
CA LYS A 2 7.28 15.81 4.37
C LYS A 2 6.91 16.25 2.96
N LEU A 3 7.90 16.29 2.07
CA LEU A 3 7.65 16.38 0.63
C LEU A 3 6.64 15.29 0.28
N PHE A 4 5.41 15.65 -0.08
CA PHE A 4 4.56 14.74 -0.81
C PHE A 4 5.08 14.77 -2.25
N ASN A 5 6.16 14.01 -2.49
CA ASN A 5 6.50 13.62 -3.84
C ASN A 5 5.24 12.97 -4.43
N LEU A 6 4.87 13.36 -5.65
CA LEU A 6 3.92 12.64 -6.48
C LEU A 6 4.53 11.28 -6.92
N LEU A 7 5.08 10.51 -5.99
CA LEU A 7 5.76 9.25 -6.24
C LEU A 7 4.70 8.16 -6.34
N LEU A 8 4.08 8.08 -7.52
CA LEU A 8 3.33 6.91 -7.94
C LEU A 8 4.34 5.75 -8.11
N PHE A 9 4.55 4.97 -7.06
CA PHE A 9 5.32 3.72 -7.15
C PHE A 9 4.50 2.68 -7.91
N MET A 10 4.50 2.75 -9.23
CA MET A 10 3.99 1.69 -10.09
C MET A 10 4.97 0.51 -10.05
N LEU A 11 4.75 -0.42 -9.13
CA LEU A 11 5.33 -1.77 -9.21
C LEU A 11 4.60 -2.52 -10.34
N LEU A 12 5.12 -2.39 -11.56
CA LEU A 12 4.76 -3.23 -12.69
C LEU A 12 5.26 -4.66 -12.40
N THR A 13 4.46 -5.47 -11.72
CA THR A 13 4.66 -6.92 -11.69
C THR A 13 4.43 -7.45 -13.10
N THR A 14 5.48 -8.00 -13.71
CA THR A 14 5.42 -8.69 -15.00
C THR A 14 4.67 -10.01 -14.85
N CYS A 15 3.35 -9.96 -14.71
CA CYS A 15 2.51 -11.08 -15.08
C CYS A 15 2.34 -11.01 -16.60
N VAL A 16 2.75 -12.08 -17.28
CA VAL A 16 2.55 -12.28 -18.72
C VAL A 16 1.04 -12.34 -18.99
N SER A 17 0.45 -11.17 -19.16
CA SER A 17 -0.82 -10.97 -19.86
C SER A 17 -0.46 -10.30 -21.17
N ALA A 18 -0.98 -10.81 -22.28
CA ALA A 18 -0.75 -10.27 -23.61
C ALA A 18 -0.80 -8.74 -23.60
N GLN A 19 0.35 -8.09 -23.82
CA GLN A 19 0.46 -6.64 -23.89
C GLN A 19 -0.39 -6.15 -25.08
N THR A 20 -1.61 -5.71 -24.82
CA THR A 20 -2.22 -4.69 -25.65
C THR A 20 -1.46 -3.40 -25.36
N ALA A 21 -0.33 -3.18 -26.06
CA ALA A 21 0.47 -1.98 -25.92
C ALA A 21 -0.31 -0.80 -26.53
N SER A 22 -1.28 -0.25 -25.78
CA SER A 22 -2.09 0.90 -26.18
C SER A 22 -1.16 2.08 -26.47
N THR A 23 -0.91 2.38 -27.74
CA THR A 23 0.02 3.44 -28.14
C THR A 23 -0.44 4.80 -27.63
N THR A 24 -1.75 5.04 -27.64
CA THR A 24 -2.39 6.24 -27.08
C THR A 24 -2.12 6.37 -25.58
N TRP A 25 -2.34 5.30 -24.80
CA TRP A 25 -2.09 5.30 -23.36
C TRP A 25 -0.61 5.50 -23.04
N HIS A 26 0.28 4.80 -23.73
CA HIS A 26 1.73 4.93 -23.55
C HIS A 26 2.22 6.35 -23.87
N LYS A 27 1.68 6.97 -24.93
CA LYS A 27 1.97 8.38 -25.26
C LYS A 27 1.48 9.32 -24.15
N PHE A 28 0.26 9.11 -23.65
CA PHE A 28 -0.27 9.88 -22.53
C PHE A 28 0.63 9.78 -21.29
N LEU A 29 1.03 8.57 -20.89
CA LEU A 29 1.91 8.36 -19.74
C LEU A 29 3.29 9.01 -19.92
N SER A 30 3.85 8.98 -21.14
CA SER A 30 5.11 9.65 -21.46
C SER A 30 5.00 11.17 -21.33
N ASP A 31 3.92 11.76 -21.85
CA ASP A 31 3.65 13.19 -21.72
C ASP A 31 3.36 13.58 -20.25
N PHE A 32 2.59 12.76 -19.54
CA PHE A 32 2.30 12.92 -18.12
C PHE A 32 3.59 13.01 -17.31
N LYS A 33 4.53 12.09 -17.52
CA LYS A 33 5.81 12.07 -16.80
C LYS A 33 6.64 13.34 -17.02
N LYS A 34 6.64 13.88 -18.24
CA LYS A 34 7.36 15.14 -18.54
C LYS A 34 6.71 16.32 -17.82
N LEU A 35 5.38 16.42 -17.88
CA LEU A 35 4.64 17.47 -17.18
C LEU A 35 4.77 17.35 -15.66
N GLU A 36 4.76 16.14 -15.13
CA GLU A 36 5.02 15.89 -13.70
C GLU A 36 6.41 16.40 -13.27
N GLN A 37 7.43 16.23 -14.11
CA GLN A 37 8.76 16.81 -13.83
C GLN A 37 8.72 18.34 -13.79
N GLU A 38 7.99 18.99 -14.70
CA GLU A 38 7.81 20.44 -14.67
C GLU A 38 7.09 20.90 -13.40
N TYR A 39 6.00 20.20 -13.02
CA TYR A 39 5.30 20.45 -11.76
C TYR A 39 6.25 20.37 -10.55
N ASN A 40 7.07 19.31 -10.50
CA ASN A 40 8.04 19.08 -9.44
C ASN A 40 9.18 20.11 -9.41
N ASN A 41 9.38 20.89 -10.48
CA ASN A 41 10.28 22.04 -10.47
C ASN A 41 9.57 23.31 -9.97
N TYR A 42 8.33 23.55 -10.41
CA TYR A 42 7.59 24.78 -10.08
C TYR A 42 7.04 24.81 -8.66
N TYR A 43 6.51 23.69 -8.15
CA TYR A 43 5.90 23.65 -6.82
C TYR A 43 6.91 23.97 -5.69
N PRO A 44 8.10 23.33 -5.61
CA PRO A 44 9.09 23.67 -4.59
C PRO A 44 9.65 25.08 -4.74
N ALA A 45 9.71 25.60 -5.97
CA ALA A 45 10.08 26.98 -6.27
C ALA A 45 8.98 28.00 -5.91
N LYS A 46 7.82 27.52 -5.43
CA LYS A 46 6.62 28.31 -5.10
C LYS A 46 6.04 29.09 -6.29
N ASP A 47 6.35 28.67 -7.52
CA ASP A 47 5.71 29.18 -8.73
C ASP A 47 4.36 28.46 -8.92
N TYR A 48 3.44 28.72 -7.99
CA TYR A 48 2.15 28.04 -7.93
C TYR A 48 1.29 28.27 -9.17
N GLN A 49 1.45 29.43 -9.82
CA GLN A 49 0.75 29.74 -11.05
C GLN A 49 1.21 28.81 -12.19
N LYS A 50 2.54 28.62 -12.37
CA LYS A 50 3.04 27.68 -13.38
C LYS A 50 2.73 26.23 -13.01
N ALA A 51 2.86 25.85 -11.75
CA ALA A 51 2.47 24.52 -11.28
C ALA A 51 0.99 24.22 -11.60
N ALA A 52 0.10 25.20 -11.42
CA ALA A 52 -1.33 25.05 -11.72
C ALA A 52 -1.57 24.93 -13.23
N THR A 53 -0.85 25.71 -14.05
CA THR A 53 -0.89 25.58 -15.51
C THR A 53 -0.49 24.18 -15.97
N VAL A 54 0.56 23.60 -15.37
CA VAL A 54 0.99 22.23 -15.67
C VAL A 54 -0.12 21.22 -15.35
N LEU A 55 -0.70 21.26 -14.14
CA LEU A 55 -1.77 20.32 -13.77
C LEU A 55 -3.02 20.47 -14.66
N ASN A 56 -3.39 21.70 -15.02
CA ASN A 56 -4.48 21.96 -15.96
C ASN A 56 -4.17 21.38 -17.35
N ALA A 57 -2.91 21.46 -17.82
CA ALA A 57 -2.49 20.86 -19.08
C ALA A 57 -2.59 19.33 -19.05
N ILE A 58 -2.25 18.70 -17.92
CA ILE A 58 -2.43 17.25 -17.74
C ILE A 58 -3.92 16.90 -17.75
N SER A 59 -4.75 17.61 -16.99
CA SER A 59 -6.22 17.38 -16.97
C SER A 59 -6.80 17.48 -18.38
N ALA A 60 -6.44 18.52 -19.13
CA ALA A 60 -6.91 18.70 -20.51
C ALA A 60 -6.40 17.60 -21.46
N LYS A 61 -5.23 17.00 -21.21
CA LYS A 61 -4.76 15.83 -21.97
C LYS A 61 -5.57 14.58 -21.63
N MET A 62 -5.90 14.37 -20.36
CA MET A 62 -6.76 13.26 -19.92
C MET A 62 -8.17 13.37 -20.51
N ASP A 63 -8.79 14.56 -20.48
CA ASP A 63 -10.15 14.78 -21.00
C ASP A 63 -10.26 14.51 -22.52
N ARG A 64 -9.17 14.71 -23.26
CA ARG A 64 -9.10 14.47 -24.70
C ARG A 64 -8.66 13.05 -25.06
N LEU A 65 -8.32 12.23 -24.07
CA LEU A 65 -7.77 10.90 -24.28
C LEU A 65 -8.84 9.97 -24.85
N GLN A 66 -8.62 9.50 -26.07
CA GLN A 66 -9.53 8.58 -26.76
C GLN A 66 -9.05 7.15 -26.54
N LEU A 67 -9.74 6.42 -25.67
CA LEU A 67 -9.51 5.01 -25.38
C LEU A 67 -10.71 4.18 -25.85
N SER A 68 -10.46 2.96 -26.32
CA SER A 68 -11.51 1.97 -26.53
C SER A 68 -12.18 1.58 -25.20
N GLU A 69 -13.38 1.01 -25.24
CA GLU A 69 -14.07 0.56 -24.01
C GLU A 69 -13.26 -0.48 -23.24
N LYS A 70 -12.52 -1.36 -23.93
CA LYS A 70 -11.60 -2.32 -23.30
C LYS A 70 -10.49 -1.58 -22.55
N GLU A 71 -9.84 -0.61 -23.17
CA GLU A 71 -8.78 0.19 -22.54
C GLU A 71 -9.29 1.04 -21.39
N LYS A 72 -10.49 1.64 -21.51
CA LYS A 72 -11.13 2.37 -20.40
C LYS A 72 -11.35 1.47 -19.19
N GLN A 73 -11.76 0.23 -19.41
CA GLN A 73 -11.95 -0.74 -18.34
C GLN A 73 -10.60 -1.23 -17.78
N GLU A 74 -9.61 -1.51 -18.63
CA GLU A 74 -8.26 -1.93 -18.25
C GLU A 74 -7.55 -0.85 -17.40
N TYR A 75 -7.63 0.41 -17.81
CA TYR A 75 -6.95 1.53 -17.15
C TYR A 75 -7.84 2.30 -16.17
N ARG A 76 -9.05 1.81 -15.88
CA ARG A 76 -10.05 2.52 -15.06
C ARG A 76 -9.49 3.02 -13.74
N THR A 77 -8.80 2.14 -13.01
CA THR A 77 -8.21 2.46 -11.70
C THR A 77 -7.14 3.53 -11.84
N THR A 78 -6.22 3.39 -12.80
CA THR A 78 -5.13 4.35 -13.01
C THR A 78 -5.64 5.71 -13.47
N ILE A 79 -6.66 5.76 -14.34
CA ILE A 79 -7.33 7.01 -14.73
C ILE A 79 -7.94 7.69 -13.51
N SER A 80 -8.62 6.92 -12.66
CA SER A 80 -9.21 7.41 -11.41
C SER A 80 -8.15 8.02 -10.50
N GLU A 81 -7.07 7.29 -10.24
CA GLU A 81 -5.95 7.73 -9.38
C GLU A 81 -5.27 8.99 -9.92
N ILE A 82 -4.97 9.04 -11.22
CA ILE A 82 -4.37 10.22 -11.85
C ILE A 82 -5.28 11.44 -11.70
N ASN A 83 -6.57 11.30 -12.01
CA ASN A 83 -7.52 12.40 -11.91
C ASN A 83 -7.75 12.85 -10.45
N ALA A 84 -7.84 11.91 -9.50
CA ALA A 84 -7.95 12.21 -8.08
C ALA A 84 -6.75 13.06 -7.61
N ASN A 85 -5.53 12.63 -7.94
CA ASN A 85 -4.30 13.31 -7.55
C ASN A 85 -4.15 14.69 -8.21
N ILE A 86 -4.45 14.81 -9.52
CA ILE A 86 -4.41 16.10 -10.22
C ILE A 86 -5.37 17.09 -9.59
N ASN A 87 -6.62 16.67 -9.36
CA ASN A 87 -7.64 17.54 -8.79
C ASN A 87 -7.33 17.93 -7.34
N TYR A 88 -6.78 17.01 -6.54
CA TYR A 88 -6.34 17.32 -5.18
C TYR A 88 -5.23 18.37 -5.18
N ASN A 89 -4.17 18.19 -5.98
CA ASN A 89 -3.07 19.15 -6.06
C ASN A 89 -3.49 20.49 -6.67
N LEU A 90 -4.42 20.49 -7.63
CA LEU A 90 -5.05 21.72 -8.12
C LEU A 90 -5.78 22.46 -7.00
N ALA A 91 -6.49 21.74 -6.12
CA ALA A 91 -7.13 22.35 -4.96
C ALA A 91 -6.12 23.02 -4.03
N CYS A 92 -4.99 22.35 -3.75
CA CYS A 92 -3.88 22.90 -2.95
C CYS A 92 -3.32 24.18 -3.58
N LEU A 93 -2.96 24.13 -4.87
CA LEU A 93 -2.41 25.29 -5.59
C LEU A 93 -3.40 26.47 -5.67
N GLN A 94 -4.66 26.19 -5.99
CA GLN A 94 -5.70 27.21 -6.05
C GLN A 94 -5.98 27.82 -4.68
N SER A 95 -5.91 27.02 -3.61
CA SER A 95 -6.01 27.50 -2.25
C SER A 95 -4.83 28.43 -1.91
N LEU A 96 -3.59 28.04 -2.22
CA LEU A 96 -2.40 28.89 -2.07
C LEU A 96 -2.48 30.20 -2.87
N LEU A 97 -3.08 30.17 -4.06
CA LEU A 97 -3.35 31.33 -4.91
C LEU A 97 -4.59 32.15 -4.50
N ASN A 98 -5.22 31.81 -3.36
CA ASN A 98 -6.44 32.43 -2.84
C ASN A 98 -7.66 32.35 -3.80
N GLN A 99 -7.67 31.37 -4.69
CA GLN A 99 -8.74 31.07 -5.65
C GLN A 99 -9.79 30.14 -5.02
N LYS A 100 -10.38 30.57 -3.90
CA LYS A 100 -11.17 29.68 -3.00
C LYS A 100 -12.27 28.88 -3.69
N LYS A 101 -13.07 29.51 -4.56
CA LYS A 101 -14.16 28.82 -5.27
C LYS A 101 -13.65 27.69 -6.17
N GLN A 102 -12.54 27.91 -6.84
CA GLN A 102 -11.92 26.94 -7.74
C GLN A 102 -11.30 25.81 -6.91
N ALA A 103 -10.58 26.16 -5.85
CA ALA A 103 -9.96 25.22 -4.93
C ALA A 103 -10.98 24.23 -4.33
N VAL A 104 -12.13 24.74 -3.87
CA VAL A 104 -13.24 23.90 -3.39
C VAL A 104 -13.75 22.97 -4.50
N SER A 105 -13.95 23.48 -5.72
CA SER A 105 -14.46 22.67 -6.83
C SER A 105 -13.47 21.57 -7.25
N SER A 106 -12.17 21.88 -7.27
CA SER A 106 -11.13 20.89 -7.53
C SER A 106 -11.05 19.85 -6.41
N PHE A 107 -11.22 20.24 -5.15
CA PHE A 107 -11.27 19.30 -4.04
C PHE A 107 -12.47 18.34 -4.16
N GLU A 108 -13.67 18.85 -4.46
CA GLU A 108 -14.86 18.03 -4.72
C GLU A 108 -14.63 17.04 -5.89
N LYS A 109 -13.99 17.50 -6.98
CA LYS A 109 -13.62 16.62 -8.11
C LYS A 109 -12.60 15.55 -7.72
N ALA A 110 -11.65 15.86 -6.85
CA ALA A 110 -10.69 14.87 -6.36
C ALA A 110 -11.40 13.70 -5.68
N ILE A 111 -12.37 14.00 -4.81
CA ILE A 111 -13.19 13.00 -4.12
C ILE A 111 -14.04 12.21 -5.13
N LEU A 112 -14.66 12.87 -6.12
CA LEU A 112 -15.42 12.21 -7.19
C LEU A 112 -14.57 11.17 -7.94
N TRP A 113 -13.29 11.46 -8.16
CA TRP A 113 -12.33 10.57 -8.80
C TRP A 113 -11.68 9.55 -7.85
N GLY A 114 -12.11 9.49 -6.59
CA GLY A 114 -11.66 8.47 -5.64
C GLY A 114 -10.53 8.89 -4.71
N TYR A 115 -10.27 10.18 -4.53
CA TYR A 115 -9.40 10.64 -3.44
C TYR A 115 -10.01 10.28 -2.08
N THR A 116 -9.26 9.59 -1.23
CA THR A 116 -9.77 9.05 0.05
C THR A 116 -8.92 9.44 1.26
N ASP A 117 -7.77 10.09 1.08
CA ASP A 117 -6.85 10.37 2.19
C ASP A 117 -7.29 11.56 3.04
N TYR A 118 -8.20 11.26 3.97
CA TYR A 118 -8.75 12.18 4.96
C TYR A 118 -7.66 12.84 5.81
N ARG A 119 -6.66 12.07 6.27
CA ARG A 119 -5.64 12.55 7.21
C ARG A 119 -4.67 13.49 6.52
N ASN A 120 -4.32 13.24 5.25
CA ASN A 120 -3.57 14.18 4.45
C ASN A 120 -4.37 15.48 4.26
N ALA A 121 -5.61 15.42 3.75
CA ALA A 121 -6.44 16.61 3.53
C ALA A 121 -6.72 17.41 4.81
N LEU A 122 -6.83 16.73 5.96
CA LEU A 122 -7.03 17.36 7.26
C LEU A 122 -5.80 18.16 7.70
N ASN A 123 -4.58 17.70 7.41
CA ASN A 123 -3.33 18.29 7.91
C ASN A 123 -2.56 19.11 6.85
N ASP A 124 -3.01 19.10 5.60
CA ASP A 124 -2.35 19.80 4.50
C ASP A 124 -2.56 21.32 4.61
N HIS A 125 -1.47 22.05 4.84
CA HIS A 125 -1.48 23.50 5.01
C HIS A 125 -1.75 24.27 3.72
N ASP A 126 -1.56 23.65 2.56
CA ASP A 126 -1.88 24.29 1.29
C ASP A 126 -3.39 24.58 1.17
N LEU A 127 -4.22 23.83 1.91
CA LEU A 127 -5.67 23.99 1.97
C LEU A 127 -6.15 24.99 3.05
N ASP A 128 -5.25 25.65 3.78
CA ASP A 128 -5.60 26.56 4.90
C ASP A 128 -6.58 27.67 4.49
N ASN A 129 -6.44 28.22 3.27
CA ASN A 129 -7.29 29.31 2.77
C ASN A 129 -8.74 28.91 2.51
N ILE A 130 -9.04 27.60 2.41
CA ILE A 130 -10.40 27.08 2.18
C ILE A 130 -11.00 26.30 3.36
N ARG A 131 -10.29 26.15 4.48
CA ARG A 131 -10.77 25.37 5.64
C ARG A 131 -12.11 25.80 6.20
N LYS A 132 -12.45 27.09 6.06
CA LYS A 132 -13.71 27.68 6.55
C LYS A 132 -14.81 27.70 5.48
N GLU A 133 -14.51 27.31 4.25
CA GLU A 133 -15.51 27.27 3.17
C GLU A 133 -16.50 26.13 3.45
N SER A 134 -17.79 26.45 3.52
CA SER A 134 -18.83 25.49 3.94
C SER A 134 -18.87 24.22 3.08
N LYS A 135 -18.61 24.36 1.78
CA LYS A 135 -18.51 23.23 0.85
C LYS A 135 -17.26 22.38 1.08
N PHE A 136 -16.11 22.99 1.38
CA PHE A 136 -14.90 22.25 1.73
C PHE A 136 -15.10 21.43 3.00
N VAL A 137 -15.69 22.03 4.05
CA VAL A 137 -15.97 21.33 5.31
C VAL A 137 -16.86 20.11 5.07
N LYS A 138 -17.92 20.25 4.25
CA LYS A 138 -18.79 19.13 3.88
C LYS A 138 -18.05 18.03 3.13
N ALA A 139 -17.26 18.40 2.12
CA ALA A 139 -16.45 17.47 1.33
C ALA A 139 -15.42 16.72 2.22
N LEU A 140 -14.73 17.44 3.12
CA LEU A 140 -13.76 16.85 4.04
C LEU A 140 -14.39 15.86 5.02
N VAL A 141 -15.61 16.13 5.48
CA VAL A 141 -16.36 15.19 6.35
C VAL A 141 -16.67 13.88 5.62
N GLN A 142 -16.97 13.91 4.32
CA GLN A 142 -17.22 12.69 3.53
C GLN A 142 -16.01 11.76 3.52
N LEU A 143 -14.78 12.29 3.60
CA LEU A 143 -13.57 11.48 3.61
C LEU A 143 -13.38 10.66 4.88
N LYS A 144 -14.03 11.02 6.00
CA LYS A 144 -13.91 10.31 7.28
C LYS A 144 -14.24 8.82 7.19
N GLN A 145 -15.14 8.44 6.28
CA GLN A 145 -15.52 7.04 6.06
C GLN A 145 -14.37 6.16 5.55
N TYR A 146 -13.30 6.77 5.01
CA TYR A 146 -12.12 6.06 4.52
C TYR A 146 -10.97 6.06 5.55
N ASP A 147 -11.10 6.80 6.64
CA ASP A 147 -10.09 6.87 7.69
C ASP A 147 -10.20 5.66 8.61
N LYS A 148 -9.22 4.77 8.52
CA LYS A 148 -9.18 3.52 9.30
C LYS A 148 -9.31 3.76 10.80
N LEU A 149 -8.67 4.80 11.33
CA LEU A 149 -8.77 5.11 12.76
C LEU A 149 -10.19 5.54 13.14
N THR A 150 -10.83 6.38 12.34
CA THR A 150 -12.23 6.78 12.56
C THR A 150 -13.16 5.58 12.50
N LEU A 151 -12.97 4.68 11.54
CA LEU A 151 -13.74 3.44 11.44
C LEU A 151 -13.55 2.54 12.67
N LEU A 152 -12.31 2.37 13.14
CA LEU A 152 -12.01 1.57 14.33
C LEU A 152 -12.56 2.21 15.61
N GLN A 153 -12.56 3.53 15.73
CA GLN A 153 -13.16 4.22 16.88
C GLN A 153 -14.69 4.09 16.92
N GLN A 154 -15.30 3.78 15.78
CA GLN A 154 -16.74 3.51 15.67
C GLN A 154 -17.08 2.03 15.87
N SER A 155 -16.09 1.14 15.95
CA SER A 155 -16.38 -0.28 16.15
C SER A 155 -16.95 -0.50 17.54
N GLU A 156 -17.88 -1.44 17.64
CA GLU A 156 -18.35 -1.93 18.93
C GLU A 156 -17.19 -2.55 19.72
N GLY A 157 -17.41 -2.75 21.03
CA GLY A 157 -16.47 -3.51 21.84
C GLY A 157 -16.32 -4.93 21.31
N TYR A 158 -15.20 -5.58 21.65
CA TYR A 158 -15.03 -7.00 21.35
C TYR A 158 -16.19 -7.80 21.96
N VAL A 159 -16.88 -8.56 21.13
CA VAL A 159 -17.88 -9.52 21.61
C VAL A 159 -17.12 -10.65 22.29
N SER A 160 -17.45 -10.93 23.55
CA SER A 160 -17.06 -12.19 24.18
C SER A 160 -17.87 -13.31 23.51
N ALA A 161 -17.41 -13.77 22.35
CA ALA A 161 -17.99 -14.94 21.71
C ALA A 161 -17.82 -16.13 22.66
N ASN A 162 -18.86 -16.97 22.77
CA ASN A 162 -18.75 -18.19 23.53
C ASN A 162 -17.71 -19.08 22.83
N SER A 163 -16.54 -19.26 23.43
CA SER A 163 -15.43 -20.01 22.85
C SER A 163 -15.71 -21.51 22.76
N ASP A 164 -16.84 -21.96 23.33
CA ASP A 164 -17.30 -23.36 23.32
C ASP A 164 -17.44 -23.95 21.90
N SER A 165 -17.58 -23.12 20.86
CA SER A 165 -17.64 -23.56 19.46
C SER A 165 -16.29 -23.55 18.74
N LEU A 166 -15.22 -23.01 19.34
CA LEU A 166 -13.89 -23.04 18.75
C LEU A 166 -13.22 -24.39 19.03
N PRO A 167 -12.42 -24.92 18.09
CA PRO A 167 -11.66 -26.14 18.36
C PRO A 167 -10.71 -25.91 19.53
N ILE A 168 -10.59 -26.91 20.40
CA ILE A 168 -9.62 -26.88 21.51
C ILE A 168 -8.22 -26.87 20.88
N PHE A 169 -7.45 -25.82 21.15
CA PHE A 169 -6.05 -25.76 20.77
C PHE A 169 -5.27 -26.78 21.60
N THR A 170 -4.65 -27.76 20.94
CA THR A 170 -3.78 -28.75 21.56
C THR A 170 -2.49 -28.84 20.77
N TYR A 171 -1.38 -29.10 21.48
CA TYR A 171 -0.11 -29.37 20.83
C TYR A 171 -0.09 -30.80 20.30
N GLU A 172 0.62 -31.00 19.20
CA GLU A 172 0.97 -32.33 18.72
C GLU A 172 1.74 -33.11 19.80
N VAL A 173 1.58 -34.43 19.79
CA VAL A 173 2.30 -35.29 20.73
C VAL A 173 3.80 -35.29 20.43
N ALA A 174 4.63 -35.41 21.47
CA ALA A 174 6.09 -35.37 21.31
C ALA A 174 6.67 -36.48 20.40
N SER A 175 5.87 -37.54 20.14
CA SER A 175 6.21 -38.65 19.25
C SER A 175 5.70 -38.45 17.82
N ASP A 176 5.10 -37.30 17.49
CA ASP A 176 4.65 -37.01 16.14
C ASP A 176 5.82 -37.08 15.15
N SER A 177 5.58 -37.71 14.00
CA SER A 177 6.64 -37.97 13.03
C SER A 177 7.21 -36.70 12.40
N ASN A 178 6.37 -35.68 12.18
CA ASN A 178 6.83 -34.42 11.61
C ASN A 178 7.69 -33.66 12.62
N LEU A 179 7.22 -33.58 13.87
CA LEU A 179 7.99 -32.96 14.96
C LEU A 179 9.36 -33.63 15.15
N LEU A 180 9.41 -34.96 15.14
CA LEU A 180 10.67 -35.70 15.21
C LEU A 180 11.56 -35.44 13.99
N ALA A 181 11.00 -35.33 12.79
CA ALA A 181 11.74 -35.03 11.57
C ALA A 181 12.38 -33.64 11.62
N VAL A 182 11.60 -32.60 11.95
CA VAL A 182 12.08 -31.20 12.09
C VAL A 182 13.16 -31.12 13.17
N LYS A 183 12.91 -31.74 14.34
CA LYS A 183 13.86 -31.78 15.45
C LYS A 183 15.20 -32.41 15.07
N ASN A 184 15.16 -33.54 14.36
CA ASN A 184 16.36 -34.24 13.92
C ASN A 184 17.09 -33.50 12.80
N PHE A 185 16.36 -32.98 11.81
CA PHE A 185 16.94 -32.29 10.65
C PHE A 185 17.75 -31.05 11.08
N PHE A 186 17.21 -30.24 11.98
CA PHE A 186 17.89 -29.03 12.45
C PHE A 186 18.76 -29.25 13.69
N ASN A 187 18.70 -30.42 14.33
CA ASN A 187 19.25 -30.63 15.67
C ASN A 187 18.70 -29.58 16.67
N LEU A 188 17.37 -29.45 16.72
CA LEU A 188 16.69 -28.37 17.43
C LEU A 188 17.01 -28.33 18.93
N ASP A 189 17.25 -29.47 19.58
CA ASP A 189 17.62 -29.48 21.00
C ASP A 189 18.94 -28.73 21.25
N SER A 190 19.90 -28.86 20.33
CA SER A 190 21.16 -28.12 20.42
C SER A 190 20.97 -26.63 20.14
N ILE A 191 20.07 -26.27 19.22
CA ILE A 191 19.74 -24.87 18.91
C ILE A 191 19.03 -24.23 20.11
N ALA A 192 18.02 -24.89 20.65
CA ALA A 192 17.27 -24.44 21.81
C ALA A 192 18.18 -24.31 23.04
N GLY A 193 19.08 -25.28 23.23
CA GLY A 193 19.99 -25.35 24.36
C GLY A 193 19.32 -25.77 25.66
N ASN A 194 20.09 -25.75 26.76
CA ASN A 194 19.67 -26.28 28.06
C ASN A 194 19.20 -25.18 29.06
N GLY A 195 18.88 -23.99 28.57
CA GLY A 195 18.41 -22.87 29.40
C GLY A 195 16.94 -23.00 29.81
N ASP A 196 16.41 -21.94 30.43
CA ASP A 196 14.98 -21.81 30.70
C ASP A 196 14.13 -21.73 29.40
N GLU A 197 12.81 -21.85 29.56
CA GLU A 197 11.85 -21.85 28.45
C GLU A 197 11.97 -20.61 27.55
N ILE A 198 12.11 -19.42 28.15
CA ILE A 198 12.25 -18.16 27.42
C ILE A 198 13.54 -18.16 26.60
N SER A 199 14.64 -18.68 27.17
CA SER A 199 15.92 -18.80 26.48
C SER A 199 15.83 -19.77 25.29
N LYS A 200 15.13 -20.91 25.46
CA LYS A 200 14.89 -21.88 24.38
C LYS A 200 14.06 -21.28 23.24
N ILE A 201 12.93 -20.63 23.56
CA ILE A 201 12.07 -19.95 22.57
C ILE A 201 12.88 -18.91 21.80
N ARG A 202 13.62 -18.06 22.53
CA ARG A 202 14.46 -17.03 21.92
C ARG A 202 15.50 -17.61 20.97
N ASN A 203 16.16 -18.70 21.36
CA ASN A 203 17.18 -19.33 20.53
C ASN A 203 16.59 -19.92 19.24
N ILE A 204 15.41 -20.58 19.31
CA ILE A 204 14.69 -21.09 18.14
C ILE A 204 14.24 -19.94 17.23
N MET A 205 13.68 -18.87 17.79
CA MET A 205 13.27 -17.70 17.01
C MET A 205 14.45 -17.05 16.29
N PHE A 206 15.60 -16.90 16.97
CA PHE A 206 16.81 -16.37 16.34
C PHE A 206 17.35 -17.31 15.27
N PHE A 207 17.29 -18.62 15.48
CA PHE A 207 17.67 -19.59 14.46
C PHE A 207 16.82 -19.40 13.20
N VAL A 208 15.49 -19.38 13.29
CA VAL A 208 14.62 -19.18 12.12
C VAL A 208 14.83 -17.81 11.47
N ALA A 209 15.06 -16.77 12.27
CA ALA A 209 15.36 -15.42 11.75
C ALA A 209 16.67 -15.38 10.95
N ASN A 210 17.71 -16.09 11.41
CA ASN A 210 19.04 -16.06 10.81
C ASN A 210 19.24 -17.10 9.71
N SER A 211 18.55 -18.24 9.78
CA SER A 211 18.69 -19.36 8.85
C SER A 211 17.83 -19.23 7.60
N ILE A 212 16.76 -18.43 7.65
CA ILE A 212 15.85 -18.19 6.53
C ILE A 212 15.62 -16.69 6.38
N LYS A 213 16.05 -16.10 5.27
CA LYS A 213 15.89 -14.66 5.02
C LYS A 213 14.40 -14.27 4.93
N TYR A 214 14.01 -13.11 5.48
CA TYR A 214 12.71 -12.49 5.20
C TYR A 214 12.73 -11.77 3.85
N ASP A 215 11.69 -11.96 3.04
CA ASP A 215 11.63 -11.42 1.67
C ASP A 215 10.23 -10.94 1.31
N GLY A 216 9.68 -10.02 2.12
CA GLY A 216 8.48 -9.25 1.78
C GLY A 216 7.29 -10.11 1.35
N SER A 217 6.84 -9.90 0.11
CA SER A 217 5.72 -10.61 -0.51
C SER A 217 6.15 -11.87 -1.28
N ASN A 218 7.42 -12.30 -1.18
CA ASN A 218 7.89 -13.48 -1.91
C ASN A 218 7.14 -14.73 -1.43
N TRP A 219 6.50 -15.41 -2.39
CA TRP A 219 5.77 -16.63 -2.16
C TRP A 219 6.64 -17.81 -2.60
N ALA A 220 7.20 -18.53 -1.63
CA ALA A 220 8.02 -19.71 -1.91
C ALA A 220 7.16 -20.80 -2.57
N LEU A 221 7.65 -21.35 -3.68
CA LEU A 221 7.03 -22.47 -4.38
C LEU A 221 7.72 -23.76 -3.93
N CYS A 222 7.39 -24.19 -2.73
CA CYS A 222 7.84 -25.43 -2.08
C CYS A 222 6.69 -25.97 -1.22
N GLU A 223 6.88 -27.14 -0.60
CA GLU A 223 5.97 -27.59 0.46
C GLU A 223 6.03 -26.62 1.66
N PHE A 224 4.92 -26.54 2.40
CA PHE A 224 4.72 -25.51 3.43
C PHE A 224 5.06 -25.99 4.84
N ASP A 225 6.27 -26.52 4.99
CA ASP A 225 6.85 -26.96 6.25
C ASP A 225 8.21 -26.29 6.54
N ALA A 226 8.71 -26.44 7.77
CA ALA A 226 9.91 -25.79 8.23
C ALA A 226 11.17 -26.18 7.44
N ILE A 227 11.28 -27.44 7.03
CA ILE A 227 12.44 -27.99 6.33
C ILE A 227 12.46 -27.48 4.89
N ASP A 228 11.33 -27.52 4.19
CA ASP A 228 11.23 -27.08 2.81
C ASP A 228 11.37 -25.58 2.65
N PHE A 229 10.89 -24.77 3.60
CA PHE A 229 11.20 -23.33 3.61
C PHE A 229 12.69 -23.04 3.79
N TYR A 230 13.37 -23.80 4.66
CA TYR A 230 14.82 -23.70 4.82
C TYR A 230 15.55 -24.10 3.53
N ASN A 231 15.19 -25.24 2.94
CA ASN A 231 15.80 -25.75 1.71
C ASN A 231 15.55 -24.84 0.51
N TYR A 232 14.35 -24.27 0.39
CA TYR A 232 14.03 -23.24 -0.61
C TYR A 232 15.01 -22.07 -0.52
N HIS A 233 15.25 -21.55 0.69
CA HIS A 233 16.21 -20.47 0.88
C HIS A 233 17.63 -20.90 0.52
N LYS A 234 18.05 -22.10 0.95
CA LYS A 234 19.39 -22.63 0.64
C LYS A 234 19.61 -22.85 -0.86
N ALA A 235 18.61 -23.32 -1.59
CA ALA A 235 18.70 -23.62 -3.01
C ALA A 235 18.62 -22.36 -3.89
N THR A 236 17.82 -21.37 -3.49
CA THR A 236 17.50 -20.22 -4.34
C THR A 236 18.19 -18.92 -3.92
N GLY A 237 18.66 -18.82 -2.67
CA GLY A 237 19.12 -17.59 -2.03
C GLY A 237 18.00 -16.57 -1.73
N LYS A 238 16.76 -16.84 -2.15
CA LYS A 238 15.59 -15.98 -1.87
C LYS A 238 15.06 -16.24 -0.47
N GLY A 239 14.43 -15.24 0.14
CA GLY A 239 13.80 -15.43 1.44
C GLY A 239 12.32 -15.81 1.33
N ILE A 240 11.61 -15.79 2.44
CA ILE A 240 10.17 -16.11 2.51
C ILE A 240 9.37 -14.96 3.15
N ASN A 241 8.07 -14.92 2.90
CA ASN A 241 7.17 -13.95 3.50
C ASN A 241 6.87 -14.25 5.00
N CYS A 242 6.12 -13.35 5.64
CA CYS A 242 5.81 -13.44 7.07
C CYS A 242 4.92 -14.64 7.42
N ARG A 243 4.03 -15.07 6.52
CA ARG A 243 3.16 -16.23 6.72
C ARG A 243 3.98 -17.52 6.76
N HIS A 244 4.90 -17.70 5.81
CA HIS A 244 5.76 -18.88 5.77
C HIS A 244 6.70 -18.94 6.98
N LYS A 245 7.23 -17.79 7.44
CA LYS A 245 7.99 -17.76 8.71
C LYS A 245 7.16 -18.18 9.92
N ALA A 246 5.89 -17.78 9.99
CA ALA A 246 5.00 -18.22 11.06
C ALA A 246 4.73 -19.72 10.99
N MET A 247 4.59 -20.29 9.79
CA MET A 247 4.47 -21.74 9.58
C MET A 247 5.73 -22.48 10.05
N THR A 248 6.93 -21.99 9.71
CA THR A 248 8.19 -22.56 10.22
C THR A 248 8.28 -22.60 11.74
N LEU A 249 7.72 -21.60 12.43
CA LEU A 249 7.75 -21.51 13.90
C LEU A 249 6.59 -22.27 14.58
N ASN A 250 5.61 -22.70 13.80
CA ASN A 250 4.48 -23.48 14.28
C ASN A 250 4.82 -24.97 14.40
N GLU A 251 5.81 -25.43 13.65
CA GLU A 251 6.39 -26.78 13.71
C GLU A 251 7.57 -26.85 14.69
#